data_AF-A0A5C1AKF0-F1
#
_entry.id   AF-A0A5C1AKF0-F1
#
_cell.length_a   1.000
_cell.length_b   1.000
_cell.length_c   1.000
_cell.angle_alpha   90.00
_cell.angle_beta   90.00
_cell.angle_gamma   90.00
#
_symmetry.space_group_name_H-M   'P 1'
#
loop_
_entity.id
_entity.type
_entity.pdbx_description
1 polymer ?
#
loop_
_entity_poly.entity_id
_entity_poly.type
_entity_poly.pdbx_seq_one_letter_code
_entity_poly.pdbx_strand_id
1 'polypeptide(L)'
;MLGGDLHSPLNQAIFAASRAMDAVLRACREMTVAGREERARLRDRCLPAFAEMRRLARDYFADRATIPPAIDTLERAVAELAGLPVPDVVPMARFQCPACHSRLERRNRYGGWAPFRPTNIFCGRCLHFITLALRTLETWEGGFGTDGI
;
A
#
# COMPACT_ATOMS: atom_id res chain seq x y z
N MET A 1 -25.70 -33.02 -3.13
CA MET A 1 -26.13 -31.90 -4.00
C MET A 1 -26.25 -30.66 -3.12
N LEU A 2 -25.17 -29.87 -3.01
CA LEU A 2 -25.18 -28.59 -2.29
C LEU A 2 -25.55 -27.48 -3.29
N GLY A 3 -26.81 -27.47 -3.71
CA GLY A 3 -27.39 -26.34 -4.45
C GLY A 3 -27.70 -25.21 -3.47
N GLY A 4 -26.67 -24.55 -2.95
CA GLY A 4 -26.84 -23.39 -2.09
C GLY A 4 -27.44 -22.25 -2.90
N ASP A 5 -28.64 -21.82 -2.54
CA ASP A 5 -29.35 -20.73 -3.21
C ASP A 5 -28.53 -19.42 -3.10
N LEU A 6 -27.91 -19.03 -4.20
CA LEU A 6 -27.07 -17.82 -4.31
C LEU A 6 -27.84 -16.54 -3.97
N HIS A 7 -29.17 -16.60 -3.96
CA HIS A 7 -30.03 -15.46 -3.64
C HIS A 7 -30.42 -15.38 -2.16
N SER A 8 -29.92 -16.27 -1.30
CA SER A 8 -30.20 -16.18 0.14
C SER A 8 -29.74 -14.82 0.69
N PRO A 9 -30.51 -14.16 1.59
CA PRO A 9 -30.12 -12.89 2.20
C PRO A 9 -28.74 -12.94 2.87
N LEU A 10 -28.37 -14.09 3.43
CA LEU A 10 -27.06 -14.31 4.03
C LEU A 10 -25.94 -14.29 2.98
N ASN A 11 -26.13 -14.93 1.82
CA ASN A 11 -25.15 -14.90 0.74
C ASN A 11 -24.94 -13.47 0.22
N GLN A 12 -26.01 -12.68 0.10
CA GLN A 12 -25.92 -11.27 -0.28
C GLN A 12 -25.13 -10.45 0.76
N ALA A 13 -25.35 -10.69 2.05
CA ALA A 13 -24.62 -10.04 3.14
C ALA A 13 -23.12 -10.40 3.11
N ILE A 14 -22.78 -11.67 2.85
CA ILE A 14 -21.39 -12.12 2.69
C ILE A 14 -20.73 -11.36 1.53
N PHE A 15 -21.35 -11.30 0.36
CA PHE A 15 -20.78 -10.57 -0.78
C PHE A 15 -20.65 -9.07 -0.51
N ALA A 16 -21.60 -8.47 0.20
CA ALA A 16 -21.53 -7.07 0.61
C ALA A 16 -20.36 -6.82 1.57
N ALA A 17 -20.16 -7.71 2.56
CA ALA A 17 -19.05 -7.64 3.50
C ALA A 17 -17.70 -7.78 2.77
N SER A 18 -17.58 -8.72 1.83
CA SER A 18 -16.38 -8.88 1.01
C SER A 18 -16.05 -7.62 0.20
N ARG A 19 -17.04 -7.00 -0.44
CA ARG A 19 -16.82 -5.74 -1.18
C ARG A 19 -16.35 -4.60 -0.26
N ALA A 20 -16.92 -4.51 0.93
CA ALA A 20 -16.50 -3.51 1.92
C ALA A 20 -15.05 -3.74 2.39
N MET A 21 -14.67 -5.00 2.65
CA MET A 21 -13.28 -5.35 2.97
C MET A 21 -12.32 -5.05 1.81
N ASP A 22 -12.68 -5.41 0.57
CA ASP A 22 -11.85 -5.13 -0.61
C ASP A 22 -11.59 -3.63 -0.81
N ALA A 23 -12.60 -2.79 -0.52
CA ALA A 23 -12.45 -1.35 -0.57
C ALA A 23 -11.39 -0.86 0.44
N VAL A 24 -11.41 -1.37 1.67
CA VAL A 24 -10.42 -1.07 2.70
C VAL A 24 -9.02 -1.55 2.29
N LEU A 25 -8.90 -2.80 1.82
CA LEU A 25 -7.61 -3.37 1.40
C LEU A 25 -7.00 -2.59 0.23
N ARG A 26 -7.81 -2.15 -0.73
CA ARG A 26 -7.36 -1.31 -1.84
C ARG A 26 -6.83 0.03 -1.35
N ALA A 27 -7.54 0.68 -0.42
CA ALA A 27 -7.08 1.93 0.17
C ALA A 27 -5.77 1.75 0.95
N CYS A 28 -5.64 0.68 1.75
CA CYS A 28 -4.39 0.35 2.44
C CYS A 28 -3.22 0.17 1.46
N ARG A 29 -3.44 -0.53 0.35
CA ARG A 29 -2.43 -0.68 -0.71
C ARG A 29 -2.02 0.68 -1.27
N GLU A 30 -2.98 1.55 -1.58
CA GLU A 30 -2.71 2.90 -2.07
C GLU A 30 -1.92 3.75 -1.04
N MET A 31 -2.22 3.60 0.26
CA MET A 31 -1.51 4.30 1.33
C MET A 31 -0.02 3.99 1.36
N THR A 32 0.40 2.76 1.05
CA THR A 32 1.81 2.36 1.12
C THR A 32 2.73 3.22 0.25
N VAL A 33 2.22 3.73 -0.87
CA VAL A 33 2.94 4.59 -1.81
C VAL A 33 2.50 6.05 -1.80
N ALA A 34 1.45 6.37 -1.03
CA ALA A 34 0.90 7.72 -0.94
C ALA A 34 1.69 8.61 0.03
N GLY A 35 1.70 9.92 -0.26
CA GLY A 35 2.21 10.94 0.67
C GLY A 35 1.25 11.18 1.84
N ARG A 36 1.70 11.92 2.86
CA ARG A 36 0.98 12.11 4.13
C ARG A 36 -0.45 12.62 3.98
N GLU A 37 -0.64 13.69 3.20
CA GLU A 37 -1.98 14.27 2.98
C GLU A 37 -2.91 13.30 2.26
N GLU A 38 -2.38 12.56 1.28
CA GLU A 38 -3.17 11.60 0.51
C GLU A 38 -3.54 10.38 1.35
N ARG A 39 -2.66 9.93 2.26
CA ARG A 39 -2.98 8.87 3.24
C ARG A 39 -4.15 9.26 4.13
N ALA A 40 -4.21 10.51 4.59
CA ALA A 40 -5.33 10.99 5.39
C ALA A 40 -6.65 10.93 4.60
N ARG A 41 -6.64 11.36 3.33
CA ARG A 41 -7.82 11.25 2.44
C ARG A 41 -8.23 9.80 2.18
N LEU A 42 -7.26 8.91 1.94
CA LEU A 42 -7.51 7.48 1.74
C LEU A 42 -8.13 6.84 3.00
N ARG A 43 -7.72 7.26 4.20
CA ARG A 43 -8.32 6.79 5.45
C ARG A 43 -9.77 7.22 5.54
N ASP A 44 -10.06 8.48 5.24
CA ASP A 44 -11.42 9.02 5.31
C ASP A 44 -12.34 8.33 4.28
N ARG A 45 -11.80 7.93 3.12
CA ARG A 45 -12.51 7.12 2.12
C ARG A 45 -12.90 5.72 2.61
N CYS A 46 -12.24 5.19 3.66
CA CYS A 46 -12.60 3.90 4.24
C CYS A 46 -13.81 3.98 5.19
N LEU A 47 -14.17 5.17 5.70
CA LEU A 47 -15.24 5.31 6.70
C LEU A 47 -16.59 4.71 6.26
N PRO A 48 -17.06 4.89 5.02
CA PRO A 48 -18.30 4.26 4.57
C PRO A 48 -18.22 2.72 4.54
N ALA A 49 -17.05 2.16 4.20
CA ALA A 49 -16.85 0.72 4.18
C ALA A 49 -16.88 0.13 5.61
N PHE A 50 -16.28 0.83 6.58
CA PHE A 50 -16.38 0.45 7.99
C PHE A 50 -17.81 0.55 8.52
N ALA A 51 -18.54 1.62 8.17
CA ALA A 51 -19.94 1.76 8.53
C ALA A 51 -20.80 0.61 7.97
N GLU A 52 -20.55 0.20 6.72
CA GLU A 52 -21.25 -0.91 6.09
C GLU A 52 -20.91 -2.25 6.75
N MET A 53 -19.64 -2.53 7.06
CA MET A 53 -19.26 -3.74 7.80
C MET A 53 -19.93 -3.81 9.18
N ARG A 54 -20.00 -2.70 9.91
CA ARG A 54 -20.70 -2.63 11.20
C ARG A 54 -22.20 -2.88 11.05
N ARG A 55 -22.81 -2.33 10.00
CA ARG A 55 -24.22 -2.55 9.69
C ARG A 55 -24.48 -4.03 9.40
N LEU A 56 -23.70 -4.64 8.50
CA LEU A 56 -23.81 -6.06 8.16
C LEU A 56 -23.57 -6.97 9.38
N ALA A 57 -22.60 -6.65 10.22
CA ALA A 57 -22.33 -7.38 11.45
C ALA A 57 -23.54 -7.39 12.40
N ARG A 58 -24.23 -6.25 12.55
CA ARG A 58 -25.45 -6.17 13.37
C ARG A 58 -26.64 -6.90 12.73
N ASP A 59 -26.83 -6.74 11.43
CA ASP A 59 -28.06 -7.18 10.76
C ASP A 59 -28.04 -8.69 10.42
N TYR A 60 -26.86 -9.25 10.11
CA TYR A 60 -26.74 -10.61 9.57
C TYR A 60 -25.80 -11.53 10.36
N PHE A 61 -24.96 -10.98 11.24
CA PHE A 61 -23.95 -11.75 11.99
C PHE A 61 -23.99 -11.44 13.49
N ALA A 62 -25.17 -11.10 14.03
CA ALA A 62 -25.34 -10.71 15.43
C ALA A 62 -24.90 -11.81 16.43
N ASP A 63 -24.95 -13.08 16.02
CA ASP A 63 -24.48 -14.24 16.77
C ASP A 63 -22.95 -14.31 16.88
N ARG A 64 -22.22 -13.55 16.05
CA ARG A 64 -20.75 -13.55 15.98
C ARG A 64 -20.18 -12.37 16.75
N ALA A 65 -20.13 -12.51 18.07
CA ALA A 65 -19.60 -11.49 18.99
C ALA A 65 -18.16 -11.02 18.70
N THR A 66 -17.37 -11.80 17.95
CA THR A 66 -15.98 -11.45 17.58
C THR A 66 -15.88 -10.50 16.39
N ILE A 67 -16.93 -10.31 15.59
CA ILE A 67 -16.87 -9.49 14.37
C ILE A 67 -16.78 -7.98 14.69
N PRO A 68 -17.63 -7.39 15.56
CA PRO A 68 -17.53 -5.97 15.89
C PRO A 68 -16.13 -5.54 16.38
N PRO A 69 -15.49 -6.21 17.37
CA PRO A 69 -14.16 -5.80 17.81
C PRO A 69 -13.08 -6.00 16.75
N ALA A 70 -13.24 -6.97 15.84
CA ALA A 70 -12.32 -7.15 14.71
C ALA A 70 -12.42 -5.97 13.71
N ILE A 71 -13.63 -5.47 13.44
CA ILE A 71 -13.84 -4.28 12.61
C ILE A 71 -13.17 -3.05 13.24
N ASP A 72 -13.34 -2.84 14.55
CA ASP A 72 -12.73 -1.70 15.25
C ASP A 72 -11.19 -1.80 15.29
N THR A 73 -10.66 -3.02 15.43
CA THR A 73 -9.22 -3.28 15.36
C THR A 73 -8.67 -2.97 13.97
N LEU A 74 -9.38 -3.38 12.92
CA LEU A 74 -9.02 -3.06 11.54
C LEU A 74 -9.06 -1.54 11.28
N GLU A 75 -10.09 -0.84 11.73
CA GLU A 75 -10.21 0.62 11.57
C GLU A 75 -9.04 1.35 12.26
N ARG A 76 -8.67 0.92 13.46
CA ARG A 76 -7.50 1.46 14.17
C ARG A 76 -6.20 1.22 13.40
N ALA A 77 -5.98 0.01 12.90
CA ALA A 77 -4.79 -0.32 12.11
C ALA A 77 -4.70 0.52 10.82
N VAL A 78 -5.82 0.81 10.17
CA VAL A 78 -5.88 1.70 9.00
C VAL A 78 -5.54 3.15 9.40
N ALA A 79 -6.05 3.62 10.53
CA ALA A 79 -5.72 4.95 11.04
C ALA A 79 -4.22 5.07 11.39
N GLU A 80 -3.63 4.05 12.01
CA GLU A 80 -2.20 3.96 12.28
C GLU A 80 -1.38 3.97 11.00
N LEU A 81 -1.75 3.15 10.00
CA LEU A 81 -1.11 3.12 8.69
C LEU A 81 -1.09 4.49 8.02
N ALA A 82 -2.21 5.23 8.10
CA ALA A 82 -2.30 6.58 7.56
C ALA A 82 -1.44 7.60 8.33
N GLY A 83 -1.23 7.37 9.63
CA GLY A 83 -0.42 8.19 10.51
C GLY A 83 1.08 7.89 10.47
N LEU A 84 1.49 6.76 9.88
CA LEU A 84 2.90 6.40 9.78
C LEU A 84 3.68 7.52 9.06
N PRO A 85 4.87 7.88 9.57
CA PRO A 85 5.73 8.82 8.87
C PRO A 85 5.98 8.27 7.47
N VAL A 86 5.75 9.11 6.47
CA VAL A 86 6.27 8.81 5.14
C VAL A 86 7.78 8.95 5.30
N PRO A 87 8.57 7.88 5.09
CA PRO A 87 10.02 8.04 5.12
C PRO A 87 10.33 9.18 4.17
N ASP A 88 10.95 10.24 4.72
CA ASP A 88 11.46 11.34 3.91
C ASP A 88 12.17 10.67 2.75
N VAL A 89 11.70 10.95 1.53
CA VAL A 89 12.31 10.45 0.30
C VAL A 89 13.80 10.63 0.50
N VAL A 90 14.51 9.51 0.67
CA VAL A 90 15.89 9.48 1.19
C VAL A 90 16.61 10.72 0.67
N PRO A 91 17.03 11.66 1.54
CA PRO A 91 17.51 12.96 1.13
C PRO A 91 18.50 12.73 0.03
N MET A 92 18.15 13.23 -1.18
CA MET A 92 18.72 12.92 -2.49
C MET A 92 20.22 12.58 -2.43
N ALA A 93 20.56 11.38 -1.98
CA ALA A 93 21.93 10.98 -1.75
C ALA A 93 22.49 10.78 -3.16
N ARG A 94 23.13 11.87 -3.62
CA ARG A 94 23.81 12.08 -4.89
C ARG A 94 23.40 11.02 -5.91
N PHE A 95 22.33 11.30 -6.66
CA PHE A 95 21.87 10.48 -7.79
C PHE A 95 22.94 10.46 -8.88
N GLN A 96 24.04 9.77 -8.61
CA GLN A 96 25.18 9.58 -9.46
C GLN A 96 25.16 8.13 -9.91
N CYS A 97 25.50 7.91 -11.17
CA CYS A 97 25.69 6.58 -11.70
C CYS A 97 26.87 5.92 -10.97
N PRO A 98 26.74 4.69 -10.45
CA PRO A 98 27.85 4.01 -9.78
C PRO A 98 29.02 3.75 -10.74
N ALA A 99 28.75 3.63 -12.05
CA ALA A 99 29.77 3.36 -13.06
C ALA A 99 30.56 4.60 -13.50
N CYS A 100 29.92 5.77 -13.64
CA CYS A 100 30.56 6.95 -14.21
C CYS A 100 30.38 8.23 -13.40
N HIS A 101 29.72 8.16 -12.25
CA HIS A 101 29.39 9.26 -11.36
C HIS A 101 28.57 10.40 -11.98
N SER A 102 28.14 10.27 -13.24
CA SER A 102 27.24 11.23 -13.89
C SER A 102 25.89 11.30 -13.20
N ARG A 103 25.25 12.47 -13.27
CA ARG A 103 23.89 12.69 -12.77
C ARG A 103 22.90 11.77 -13.48
N LEU A 104 22.09 11.04 -12.70
CA LEU A 104 21.05 10.18 -13.22
C LEU A 104 19.84 10.99 -13.70
N GLU A 105 19.29 10.61 -14.85
CA GLU A 105 18.07 11.18 -15.41
C GLU A 105 16.84 10.51 -14.81
N ARG A 106 15.80 11.31 -14.56
CA ARG A 106 14.52 10.87 -14.00
C ARG A 106 13.45 10.97 -15.05
N ARG A 107 12.86 9.84 -15.44
CA ARG A 107 11.83 9.80 -16.49
C ARG A 107 10.58 9.05 -16.08
N ASN A 108 9.45 9.44 -16.66
CA ASN A 108 8.19 8.72 -16.53
C ASN A 108 8.17 7.48 -17.46
N ARG A 109 7.06 6.74 -17.43
CA ARG A 109 6.85 5.50 -18.20
C ARG A 109 6.93 5.70 -19.72
N TYR A 110 6.83 6.94 -20.18
CA TYR A 110 6.88 7.33 -21.59
C TYR A 110 8.21 8.00 -21.96
N GLY A 111 9.20 8.01 -21.07
CA GLY A 111 10.51 8.61 -21.34
C GLY A 111 10.52 10.14 -21.33
N GLY A 112 9.52 10.79 -20.72
CA GLY A 112 9.52 12.23 -20.44
C GLY A 112 10.11 12.55 -19.07
N TRP A 113 10.63 13.76 -18.86
CA TRP A 113 11.23 14.19 -17.59
C TRP A 113 10.21 14.15 -16.44
N ALA A 114 10.58 13.53 -15.30
CA ALA A 114 9.66 13.31 -14.18
C ALA A 114 10.39 13.40 -12.82
N PRO A 115 10.61 14.62 -12.29
CA PRO A 115 11.41 14.81 -11.08
C PRO A 115 10.73 14.30 -9.80
N PHE A 116 9.40 14.35 -9.74
CA PHE A 116 8.61 14.07 -8.53
C PHE A 116 8.13 12.62 -8.41
N ARG A 117 7.91 11.94 -9.54
CA ARG A 117 7.47 10.53 -9.61
C ARG A 117 8.11 9.82 -10.82
N PRO A 118 9.44 9.63 -10.83
CA PRO A 118 10.07 8.85 -11.89
C PRO A 118 9.64 7.40 -11.79
N THR A 119 9.27 6.79 -12.91
CA THR A 119 9.14 5.33 -13.00
C THR A 119 10.48 4.70 -13.42
N ASN A 120 11.31 5.47 -14.13
CA ASN A 120 12.58 5.04 -14.68
C ASN A 120 13.69 6.01 -14.23
N ILE A 121 14.80 5.46 -13.73
CA ILE A 121 16.02 6.21 -13.44
C ILE A 121 17.15 5.57 -14.22
N PHE A 122 17.86 6.35 -15.04
CA PHE A 122 18.95 5.82 -15.84
C PHE A 122 20.08 6.82 -16.00
N CYS A 123 21.26 6.30 -16.33
CA CYS A 123 22.40 7.12 -16.68
C CYS A 123 22.40 7.35 -18.18
N GLY A 124 22.23 8.60 -18.65
CA GLY A 124 22.28 8.92 -20.08
C GLY A 124 23.64 8.57 -20.73
N ARG A 125 24.72 8.52 -19.94
CA ARG A 125 26.08 8.23 -20.42
C ARG A 125 26.41 6.74 -20.49
N CYS A 126 25.98 5.97 -19.48
CA CYS A 126 26.23 4.52 -19.45
C CYS A 126 25.09 3.70 -20.07
N LEU A 127 23.97 4.35 -20.41
CA LEU A 127 22.69 3.71 -20.77
C LEU A 127 22.23 2.64 -19.77
N HIS A 128 22.80 2.65 -18.56
CA HIS A 128 22.51 1.65 -17.55
C HIS A 128 21.20 1.99 -16.86
N PHE A 129 20.25 1.05 -16.93
CA PHE A 129 18.96 1.17 -16.27
C PHE A 129 19.13 0.79 -14.80
N ILE A 130 19.01 1.77 -13.91
CA ILE A 130 19.01 1.51 -12.47
C ILE A 130 17.54 1.39 -12.09
N THR A 131 16.99 0.19 -12.25
CA THR A 131 15.64 -0.13 -11.78
C THR A 131 15.58 0.21 -10.28
N LEU A 132 14.63 1.04 -9.86
CA LEU A 132 14.52 1.44 -8.45
C LEU A 132 14.42 0.23 -7.51
N ALA A 133 13.84 -0.88 -8.01
CA ALA A 133 13.74 -2.16 -7.31
C ALA A 133 15.10 -2.84 -7.03
N LEU A 134 16.14 -2.57 -7.83
CA LEU A 134 17.49 -3.13 -7.62
C LEU A 134 18.29 -2.33 -6.58
N ARG A 135 18.01 -1.02 -6.41
CA ARG A 135 18.60 -0.23 -5.31
C ARG A 135 18.20 -0.75 -3.94
N THR A 136 17.00 -1.33 -3.83
CA THR A 136 16.54 -1.96 -2.58
C THR A 136 17.21 -3.31 -2.32
N LEU A 137 17.83 -3.93 -3.33
CA LEU A 137 18.57 -5.19 -3.16
C LEU A 137 20.05 -4.92 -2.88
N GLU A 138 20.67 -3.94 -3.55
CA GLU A 138 22.08 -3.58 -3.30
C GLU A 138 22.33 -3.01 -1.90
N THR A 139 21.33 -2.40 -1.25
CA THR A 139 21.47 -1.92 0.13
C THR A 139 21.38 -3.02 1.18
N TRP A 140 21.01 -4.25 0.80
CA TRP A 140 20.89 -5.41 1.71
C TRP A 140 22.07 -6.39 1.60
N GLU A 141 22.94 -6.25 0.59
CA GLU A 141 24.19 -7.02 0.51
C GLU A 141 25.31 -6.46 1.40
N GLY A 142 25.06 -5.32 2.08
CA GLY A 142 26.02 -4.63 2.95
C GLY A 142 26.03 -5.05 4.43
N GLY A 143 25.46 -6.20 4.79
CA GLY A 143 25.67 -6.76 6.13
C GLY A 143 24.45 -7.46 6.73
N PHE A 144 24.31 -8.75 6.43
CA PHE A 144 23.91 -9.67 7.51
C PHE A 144 25.16 -9.82 8.40
N GLY A 145 25.22 -9.02 9.47
CA GLY A 145 26.18 -9.25 10.54
C GLY A 145 25.89 -10.60 11.19
N THR A 146 26.59 -11.64 10.75
CA THR A 146 26.75 -12.88 11.51
C THR A 146 27.96 -12.84 12.43
N ASP A 147 28.59 -11.68 12.58
CA ASP A 147 29.72 -11.50 13.50
C ASP A 147 29.25 -10.82 14.78
N GLY A 148 28.78 -11.63 15.73
CA GLY A 148 28.64 -11.23 17.14
C GLY A 148 27.26 -11.40 17.76
N ILE A 149 26.96 -12.63 18.21
CA ILE A 149 26.46 -13.08 19.54
C ILE A 149 25.78 -14.44 19.36
#